data_AF-A0A965RT85-F1
#
_entry.id   AF-A0A965RT85-F1
#
_cell.length_a   1.000
_cell.length_b   1.000
_cell.length_c   1.000
_cell.angle_alpha   90.00
_cell.angle_beta   90.00
_cell.angle_gamma   90.00
#
_symmetry.space_group_name_H-M   'P 1'
#
loop_
_entity.id
_entity.type
_entity.pdbx_description
1 polymer ?
#
loop_
_entity_poly.entity_id
_entity_poly.type
_entity_poly.pdbx_seq_one_letter_code
_entity_poly.pdbx_strand_id
1 'polypeptide(L)'
;MEIEFDDRTGKNNFTSPEIETIEDNSKATKKAKAKKAKRNKERLQSEEEQNELEVEVNYCIKSIVPRKNYIVRKSTNLSKQMQILAANVDHAYLVVTLKSPVTQIAFIDRFLVSAESFRIPTSILFNKVDLFGEDEHLLLEGLTAIYSKIGYACHPISAQNEEDVLFLREEINGKQVMISGNSGVGKTTLVNSLDPSFSLRTGEISSVHEQGKHTTTFAEMHQLQTGGYIIDTPGIRAFGVIDLEKDHIAHYFPEMRALIGACKFHNCKHLNEPQCAVKKAVEEEEISASRYQSYLQLMQEDQSDPYRRNDFV
;
A
#
# COMPACT_ATOMS: atom_id res chain seq x y z
N MET A 1 -4.27 -5.95 -12.20
CA MET A 1 -5.47 -5.69 -13.04
C MET A 1 -5.00 -5.84 -14.47
N GLU A 2 -5.43 -6.86 -15.21
CA GLU A 2 -5.06 -6.99 -16.62
C GLU A 2 -6.01 -6.16 -17.47
N ILE A 3 -5.45 -5.37 -18.38
CA ILE A 3 -6.17 -4.53 -19.34
C ILE A 3 -5.80 -5.09 -20.72
N GLU A 4 -6.75 -5.75 -21.39
CA GLU A 4 -6.56 -6.19 -22.77
C GLU A 4 -6.77 -5.03 -23.74
N PHE A 5 -5.77 -4.79 -24.60
CA PHE A 5 -5.75 -3.74 -25.60
C PHE A 5 -6.54 -4.15 -26.87
N ASP A 6 -7.24 -3.21 -27.49
CA ASP A 6 -8.03 -3.43 -28.72
C ASP A 6 -7.68 -2.31 -29.72
N ASP A 7 -6.68 -2.58 -30.56
CA ASP A 7 -6.12 -1.59 -31.47
C ASP A 7 -6.98 -1.49 -32.75
N ARG A 8 -7.86 -0.48 -32.79
CA ARG A 8 -8.77 -0.22 -33.92
C ARG A 8 -8.66 1.21 -34.43
N THR A 9 -7.54 1.52 -35.10
CA THR A 9 -7.47 2.68 -35.99
C THR A 9 -7.21 2.24 -37.44
N GLY A 10 -8.30 2.05 -38.18
CA GLY A 10 -8.27 1.62 -39.58
C GLY A 10 -8.69 2.71 -40.56
N LYS A 11 -7.76 3.14 -41.41
CA LYS A 11 -7.92 3.82 -42.72
C LYS A 11 -8.19 5.34 -42.77
N ASN A 12 -7.15 6.04 -43.23
CA ASN A 12 -7.10 6.97 -44.39
C ASN A 12 -8.27 7.94 -44.68
N ASN A 13 -7.94 9.23 -44.87
CA ASN A 13 -7.67 9.77 -46.22
C ASN A 13 -7.17 11.23 -46.22
N PHE A 14 -6.31 11.56 -47.20
CA PHE A 14 -5.94 12.93 -47.57
C PHE A 14 -7.04 13.57 -48.44
N THR A 15 -7.34 14.86 -48.20
CA THR A 15 -7.78 15.81 -49.24
C THR A 15 -7.48 17.25 -48.82
N SER A 16 -6.79 18.01 -49.67
CA SER A 16 -6.63 19.46 -49.57
C SER A 16 -7.37 20.15 -50.73
N PRO A 17 -8.19 21.17 -50.42
CA PRO A 17 -8.31 22.38 -51.27
C PRO A 17 -8.42 23.65 -50.39
N GLU A 18 -8.31 24.89 -50.85
CA GLU A 18 -7.86 25.53 -52.11
C GLU A 18 -7.53 27.00 -51.76
N ILE A 19 -6.76 27.72 -52.60
CA ILE A 19 -6.43 29.14 -52.40
C ILE A 19 -7.14 29.98 -53.47
N GLU A 20 -8.02 30.91 -53.07
CA GLU A 20 -8.52 31.98 -53.94
C GLU A 20 -7.75 33.30 -53.72
N THR A 21 -7.44 34.00 -54.81
CA THR A 21 -6.65 35.24 -54.86
C THR A 21 -7.43 36.44 -55.41
N ILE A 22 -7.28 37.62 -54.79
CA ILE A 22 -7.72 38.95 -55.27
C ILE A 22 -6.64 40.00 -54.81
N GLU A 23 -6.15 40.98 -55.61
CA GLU A 23 -4.98 41.88 -55.29
C GLU A 23 -5.23 43.37 -55.68
N ASP A 24 -4.70 44.45 -55.07
CA ASP A 24 -3.98 44.69 -53.79
C ASP A 24 -4.67 45.86 -53.02
N ASN A 25 -4.99 47.03 -53.61
CA ASN A 25 -4.29 47.74 -54.68
C ASN A 25 -3.99 49.18 -54.23
N SER A 26 -2.76 49.45 -53.77
CA SER A 26 -2.13 50.78 -53.69
C SER A 26 -0.77 50.73 -52.99
N LYS A 27 0.21 51.44 -53.55
CA LYS A 27 1.66 51.27 -53.27
C LYS A 27 2.18 51.83 -51.94
N ALA A 28 1.31 52.24 -51.01
CA ALA A 28 1.71 52.78 -49.69
C ALA A 28 2.08 51.71 -48.64
N THR A 29 1.79 50.42 -48.89
CA THR A 29 1.82 49.39 -47.84
C THR A 29 3.08 48.49 -47.83
N LYS A 30 3.98 48.59 -48.82
CA LYS A 30 5.04 47.58 -49.04
C LYS A 30 6.09 47.43 -47.92
N LYS A 31 6.49 48.50 -47.21
CA LYS A 31 7.44 48.40 -46.08
C LYS A 31 6.80 47.90 -44.78
N ALA A 32 5.49 48.10 -44.58
CA ALA A 32 4.76 47.59 -43.42
C ALA A 32 4.34 46.11 -43.62
N LYS A 33 3.85 45.75 -44.81
CA LYS A 33 3.47 44.37 -45.15
C LYS A 33 4.63 43.39 -45.02
N ALA A 34 5.84 43.73 -45.47
CA ALA A 34 7.01 42.84 -45.37
C ALA A 34 7.40 42.49 -43.91
N LYS A 35 7.39 43.48 -43.00
CA LYS A 35 7.75 43.28 -41.59
C LYS A 35 6.64 42.55 -40.81
N LYS A 36 5.37 42.76 -41.18
CA LYS A 36 4.23 42.03 -40.61
C LYS A 36 4.14 40.58 -41.14
N ALA A 37 4.45 40.35 -42.42
CA ALA A 37 4.49 39.02 -43.01
C ALA A 37 5.61 38.13 -42.44
N LYS A 38 6.82 38.66 -42.23
CA LYS A 38 7.90 37.90 -41.59
C LYS A 38 7.53 37.49 -40.16
N ARG A 39 6.97 38.44 -39.38
CA ARG A 39 6.55 38.19 -37.99
C ARG A 39 5.31 37.30 -37.88
N ASN A 40 4.41 37.29 -38.87
CA ASN A 40 3.34 36.30 -38.97
C ASN A 40 3.86 34.93 -39.39
N LYS A 41 4.87 34.84 -40.28
CA LYS A 41 5.42 33.56 -40.72
C LYS A 41 6.23 32.87 -39.61
N GLU A 42 7.04 33.63 -38.87
CA GLU A 42 7.72 33.16 -37.65
C GLU A 42 6.72 32.74 -36.57
N ARG A 43 5.59 33.45 -36.45
CA ARG A 43 4.52 33.12 -35.50
C ARG A 43 3.68 31.91 -35.91
N LEU A 44 3.37 31.75 -37.20
CA LEU A 44 2.68 30.58 -37.74
C LEU A 44 3.56 29.33 -37.60
N GLN A 45 4.86 29.43 -37.84
CA GLN A 45 5.78 28.30 -37.58
C GLN A 45 5.82 27.91 -36.09
N SER A 46 5.79 28.88 -35.16
CA SER A 46 5.67 28.57 -33.72
C SER A 46 4.28 28.09 -33.27
N GLU A 47 3.22 28.43 -34.01
CA GLU A 47 1.85 27.96 -33.75
C GLU A 47 1.59 26.57 -34.40
N GLU A 48 2.32 26.21 -35.47
CA GLU A 48 2.32 24.87 -36.09
C GLU A 48 3.19 23.86 -35.31
N GLU A 49 4.31 24.28 -34.72
CA GLU A 49 5.17 23.41 -33.88
C GLU A 49 4.61 23.11 -32.48
N GLN A 50 3.50 23.72 -32.07
CA GLN A 50 2.86 23.48 -30.75
C GLN A 50 1.53 22.73 -30.79
N ASN A 51 1.05 22.33 -31.96
CA ASN A 51 -0.13 21.45 -32.10
C ASN A 51 0.28 19.97 -32.18
N GLU A 52 1.01 19.49 -31.16
CA GLU A 52 0.89 18.07 -30.80
C GLU A 52 -0.55 17.86 -30.34
N LEU A 53 -1.36 17.28 -31.22
CA LEU A 53 -2.72 16.87 -30.91
C LEU A 53 -2.65 15.82 -29.79
N GLU A 54 -2.92 16.25 -28.55
CA GLU A 54 -3.20 15.35 -27.44
C GLU A 54 -4.44 14.51 -27.80
N VAL A 55 -4.21 13.35 -28.40
CA VAL A 55 -5.27 12.38 -28.69
C VAL A 55 -5.75 11.85 -27.35
N GLU A 56 -6.93 12.29 -26.93
CA GLU A 56 -7.55 11.89 -25.67
C GLU A 56 -7.97 10.40 -25.73
N VAL A 57 -7.02 9.50 -25.43
CA VAL A 57 -7.22 8.05 -25.47
C VAL A 57 -8.12 7.63 -24.30
N ASN A 58 -9.40 7.47 -24.60
CA ASN A 58 -10.41 7.02 -23.66
C ASN A 58 -10.41 5.49 -23.54
N TYR A 59 -10.18 4.97 -22.34
CA TYR A 59 -10.17 3.54 -22.04
C TYR A 59 -11.50 3.08 -21.43
N CYS A 60 -11.92 1.85 -21.73
CA CYS A 60 -13.15 1.26 -21.18
C CYS A 60 -12.88 -0.13 -20.58
N ILE A 61 -13.35 -0.37 -19.36
CA ILE A 61 -13.20 -1.66 -18.66
C ILE A 61 -14.17 -2.67 -19.27
N LYS A 62 -13.66 -3.63 -20.04
CA LYS A 62 -14.47 -4.71 -20.66
C LYS A 62 -14.90 -5.79 -19.67
N SER A 63 -14.04 -6.18 -18.74
CA SER A 63 -14.32 -7.23 -17.75
C SER A 63 -13.46 -7.04 -16.48
N ILE A 64 -13.76 -7.81 -15.44
CA ILE A 64 -12.97 -7.88 -14.20
C ILE A 64 -12.69 -9.35 -13.91
N VAL A 65 -11.41 -9.72 -13.87
CA VAL A 65 -10.96 -11.09 -13.55
C VAL A 65 -11.25 -11.45 -12.08
N PRO A 66 -11.40 -12.75 -11.74
CA PRO A 66 -11.51 -13.21 -10.35
C PRO A 66 -10.34 -12.71 -9.49
N ARG A 67 -10.63 -12.32 -8.25
CA ARG A 67 -9.62 -11.82 -7.31
C ARG A 67 -9.04 -12.98 -6.49
N LYS A 68 -7.71 -13.06 -6.37
CA LYS A 68 -7.01 -14.00 -5.49
C LYS A 68 -7.29 -13.70 -4.01
N ASN A 69 -7.21 -12.42 -3.66
CA ASN A 69 -7.54 -11.83 -2.36
C ASN A 69 -8.01 -10.37 -2.55
N TYR A 70 -8.55 -9.77 -1.50
CA TYR A 70 -8.94 -8.36 -1.49
C TYR A 70 -9.08 -7.81 -0.07
N ILE A 71 -8.67 -6.55 0.09
CA ILE A 71 -8.74 -5.79 1.35
C ILE A 71 -10.05 -5.02 1.35
N VAL A 72 -10.88 -5.15 2.39
CA VAL A 72 -12.14 -4.38 2.55
C VAL A 72 -12.12 -3.44 3.74
N ARG A 73 -12.90 -2.37 3.63
CA ARG A 73 -13.27 -1.48 4.74
C ARG A 73 -14.79 -1.31 4.78
N LYS A 74 -15.39 -1.39 5.98
CA LYS A 74 -16.79 -1.00 6.20
C LYS A 74 -16.90 0.53 6.17
N SER A 75 -17.86 1.05 5.40
CA SER A 75 -18.13 2.50 5.35
C SER A 75 -18.74 2.99 6.67
N THR A 76 -18.23 4.11 7.21
CA THR A 76 -18.70 4.71 8.46
C THR A 76 -20.08 5.38 8.35
N ASN A 77 -20.48 5.81 7.14
CA ASN A 77 -21.76 6.50 6.91
C ASN A 77 -22.86 5.59 6.34
N LEU A 78 -22.51 4.42 5.82
CA LEU A 78 -23.45 3.47 5.19
C LEU A 78 -23.10 2.06 5.65
N SER A 79 -23.75 1.62 6.73
CA SER A 79 -23.48 0.36 7.49
C SER A 79 -23.63 -0.96 6.71
N LYS A 80 -23.85 -0.91 5.38
CA LYS A 80 -24.04 -2.05 4.49
C LYS A 80 -23.11 -2.06 3.26
N GLN A 81 -22.26 -1.05 3.07
CA GLN A 81 -21.32 -1.03 1.94
C GLN A 81 -19.89 -1.28 2.41
N MET A 82 -19.32 -2.40 1.94
CA MET A 82 -17.90 -2.69 2.01
C MET A 82 -17.23 -2.12 0.77
N GLN A 83 -16.23 -1.26 0.96
CA GLN A 83 -15.37 -0.78 -0.12
C GLN A 83 -14.15 -1.69 -0.21
N ILE A 84 -13.86 -2.20 -1.42
CA ILE A 84 -12.57 -2.86 -1.70
C ILE A 84 -11.52 -1.75 -1.83
N LEU A 85 -10.49 -1.79 -0.98
CA LEU A 85 -9.37 -0.85 -1.02
C LEU A 85 -8.27 -1.31 -1.98
N ALA A 86 -7.96 -2.61 -1.98
CA ALA A 86 -6.98 -3.22 -2.86
C ALA A 86 -7.36 -4.69 -3.15
N ALA A 87 -6.81 -5.27 -4.20
CA ALA A 87 -7.07 -6.66 -4.61
C ALA A 87 -5.86 -7.26 -5.32
N ASN A 88 -5.70 -8.58 -5.20
CA ASN A 88 -4.56 -9.34 -5.73
C ASN A 88 -3.20 -8.89 -5.17
N VAL A 89 -3.16 -8.57 -3.87
CA VAL A 89 -1.93 -8.27 -3.15
C VAL A 89 -1.14 -9.56 -2.99
N ASP A 90 0.00 -9.69 -3.65
CA ASP A 90 0.82 -10.89 -3.60
C ASP A 90 1.62 -10.96 -2.27
N HIS A 91 2.01 -9.82 -1.68
CA HIS A 91 2.72 -9.76 -0.40
C HIS A 91 2.51 -8.44 0.36
N ALA A 92 2.59 -8.46 1.69
CA ALA A 92 2.63 -7.27 2.54
C ALA A 92 3.95 -7.17 3.33
N TYR A 93 4.55 -5.99 3.33
CA TYR A 93 5.74 -5.68 4.12
C TYR A 93 5.35 -4.71 5.24
N LEU A 94 5.43 -5.18 6.48
CA LEU A 94 5.18 -4.36 7.66
C LEU A 94 6.49 -3.74 8.13
N VAL A 95 6.65 -2.44 7.92
CA VAL A 95 7.81 -1.67 8.41
C VAL A 95 7.57 -1.31 9.87
N VAL A 96 8.44 -1.83 10.74
CA VAL A 96 8.44 -1.60 12.19
C VAL A 96 9.77 -0.99 12.60
N THR A 97 9.79 -0.29 13.72
CA THR A 97 11.00 0.30 14.31
C THR A 97 10.98 0.06 15.82
N LEU A 98 12.13 -0.31 16.39
CA LEU A 98 12.29 -0.45 17.85
C LEU A 98 12.69 0.88 18.51
N LYS A 99 13.01 1.89 17.70
CA LYS A 99 13.51 3.20 18.13
C LYS A 99 13.06 4.28 17.16
N SER A 100 12.63 5.43 17.69
CA SER A 100 12.36 6.66 16.95
C SER A 100 11.47 6.51 15.68
N PRO A 101 10.17 6.17 15.80
CA PRO A 101 9.42 5.84 17.03
C PRO A 101 9.51 4.35 17.38
N VAL A 102 8.98 3.95 18.53
CA VAL A 102 8.78 2.52 18.86
C VAL A 102 7.48 2.03 18.22
N THR A 103 7.50 0.84 17.64
CA THR A 103 6.30 0.15 17.13
C THR A 103 5.81 -0.85 18.17
N GLN A 104 4.61 -0.60 18.71
CA GLN A 104 4.03 -1.44 19.76
C GLN A 104 3.69 -2.85 19.23
N ILE A 105 3.98 -3.89 20.02
CA ILE A 105 3.73 -5.31 19.66
C ILE A 105 2.27 -5.53 19.24
N ALA A 106 1.32 -4.96 19.99
CA ALA A 106 -0.10 -5.08 19.67
C ALA A 106 -0.49 -4.52 18.29
N PHE A 107 0.24 -3.52 17.76
CA PHE A 107 0.04 -3.05 16.39
C PHE A 107 0.57 -4.04 15.35
N ILE A 108 1.72 -4.67 15.64
CA ILE A 108 2.30 -5.73 14.79
C ILE A 108 1.33 -6.91 14.73
N ASP A 109 0.95 -7.45 15.88
CA ASP A 109 0.06 -8.62 15.99
C ASP A 109 -1.28 -8.40 15.29
N ARG A 110 -1.88 -7.23 15.51
CA ARG A 110 -3.13 -6.81 14.87
C ARG A 110 -2.99 -6.66 13.36
N PHE A 111 -1.86 -6.17 12.84
CA PHE A 111 -1.59 -6.12 11.39
C PHE A 111 -1.46 -7.53 10.79
N LEU A 112 -0.73 -8.43 11.46
CA LEU A 112 -0.55 -9.81 11.01
C LEU A 112 -1.88 -10.58 10.95
N VAL A 113 -2.68 -10.47 12.00
CA VAL A 113 -4.05 -11.04 12.08
C VAL A 113 -4.93 -10.54 10.93
N SER A 114 -4.86 -9.25 10.62
CA SER A 114 -5.58 -8.66 9.48
C SER A 114 -5.09 -9.19 8.13
N ALA A 115 -3.78 -9.35 7.93
CA ALA A 115 -3.22 -9.89 6.70
C ALA A 115 -3.63 -11.36 6.49
N GLU A 116 -3.59 -12.17 7.55
CA GLU A 116 -4.07 -13.55 7.59
C GLU A 116 -5.56 -13.64 7.22
N SER A 117 -6.40 -12.71 7.70
CA SER A 117 -7.83 -12.67 7.37
C SER A 117 -8.12 -12.48 5.87
N PHE A 118 -7.22 -11.76 5.16
CA PHE A 118 -7.28 -11.58 3.71
C PHE A 118 -6.41 -12.57 2.92
N ARG A 119 -5.71 -13.50 3.59
CA ARG A 119 -4.75 -14.43 2.96
C ARG A 119 -3.67 -13.69 2.17
N ILE A 120 -3.08 -12.66 2.79
CA ILE A 120 -1.96 -11.90 2.25
C ILE A 120 -0.68 -12.34 2.99
N PRO A 121 0.26 -13.03 2.31
CA PRO A 121 1.56 -13.34 2.88
C PRO A 121 2.26 -12.08 3.39
N THR A 122 2.92 -12.16 4.54
CA THR A 122 3.47 -10.97 5.22
C THR A 122 4.89 -11.20 5.74
N SER A 123 5.76 -10.20 5.56
CA SER A 123 7.08 -10.12 6.19
C SER A 123 7.18 -8.88 7.08
N ILE A 124 7.98 -8.97 8.14
CA ILE A 124 8.26 -7.87 9.07
C ILE A 124 9.64 -7.29 8.73
N LEU A 125 9.68 -5.98 8.46
CA LEU A 125 10.91 -5.24 8.20
C LEU A 125 11.24 -4.39 9.44
N PHE A 126 12.22 -4.85 10.23
CA PHE A 126 12.75 -4.11 11.37
C PHE A 126 13.71 -3.04 10.85
N ASN A 127 13.17 -1.83 10.64
CA ASN A 127 13.91 -0.73 10.05
C ASN A 127 14.70 0.07 11.10
N LYS A 128 15.66 0.86 10.62
CA LYS A 128 16.53 1.76 11.39
C LYS A 128 17.49 1.03 12.33
N VAL A 129 17.96 -0.14 11.94
CA VAL A 129 18.94 -0.91 12.72
C VAL A 129 20.26 -0.16 12.93
N ASP A 130 20.57 0.81 12.06
CA ASP A 130 21.65 1.79 12.22
C ASP A 130 21.56 2.65 13.50
N LEU A 131 20.39 2.72 14.14
CA LEU A 131 20.16 3.47 15.38
C LEU A 131 20.13 2.59 16.65
N PHE A 132 20.25 1.26 16.50
CA PHE A 132 20.06 0.32 17.60
C PHE A 132 21.34 0.24 18.46
N GLY A 133 21.16 0.26 19.78
CA GLY A 133 22.15 -0.13 20.77
C GLY A 133 21.91 -1.56 21.25
N GLU A 134 22.64 -1.97 22.29
CA GLU A 134 22.59 -3.34 22.84
C GLU A 134 21.16 -3.78 23.23
N ASP A 135 20.41 -2.91 23.92
CA ASP A 135 19.03 -3.19 24.33
C ASP A 135 18.07 -3.39 23.13
N GLU A 136 18.22 -2.60 22.06
CA GLU A 136 17.37 -2.71 20.88
C GLU A 136 17.77 -3.92 20.01
N HIS A 137 19.04 -4.32 20.00
CA HIS A 137 19.47 -5.57 19.37
C HIS A 137 18.93 -6.80 20.13
N LEU A 138 18.97 -6.81 21.47
CA LEU A 138 18.40 -7.89 22.26
C LEU A 138 16.88 -8.01 22.06
N LEU A 139 16.17 -6.88 21.96
CA LEU A 139 14.73 -6.86 21.66
C LEU A 139 14.45 -7.34 20.22
N LEU A 140 15.28 -6.96 19.24
CA LEU A 140 15.21 -7.42 17.86
C LEU A 140 15.35 -8.95 17.78
N GLU A 141 16.33 -9.54 18.47
CA GLU A 141 16.53 -11.00 18.52
C GLU A 141 15.30 -11.71 19.10
N GLY A 142 14.80 -11.24 20.26
CA GLY A 142 13.63 -11.83 20.92
C GLY A 142 12.36 -11.76 20.05
N LEU A 143 12.08 -10.62 19.43
CA LEU A 143 10.94 -10.48 18.52
C LEU A 143 11.11 -11.32 17.25
N THR A 144 12.31 -11.34 16.67
CA THR A 144 12.63 -12.16 15.49
C THR A 144 12.40 -13.65 15.78
N ALA A 145 12.81 -14.14 16.95
CA ALA A 145 12.58 -15.52 17.38
C ALA A 145 11.08 -15.83 17.49
N ILE A 146 10.29 -14.95 18.13
CA ILE A 146 8.83 -15.12 18.27
C ILE A 146 8.14 -15.20 16.91
N TYR A 147 8.36 -14.23 16.03
CA TYR A 147 7.65 -14.14 14.74
C TYR A 147 8.14 -15.19 13.72
N SER A 148 9.43 -15.50 13.72
CA SER A 148 9.98 -16.54 12.83
C SER A 148 9.51 -17.95 13.24
N LYS A 149 9.38 -18.24 14.54
CA LYS A 149 8.83 -19.53 15.04
C LYS A 149 7.42 -19.81 14.50
N ILE A 150 6.62 -18.76 14.30
CA ILE A 150 5.23 -18.86 13.80
C ILE A 150 5.09 -18.62 12.29
N GLY A 151 6.21 -18.53 11.55
CA GLY A 151 6.26 -18.55 10.09
C GLY A 151 6.36 -17.19 9.39
N TYR A 152 6.52 -16.07 10.10
CA TYR A 152 6.74 -14.76 9.47
C TYR A 152 8.22 -14.49 9.24
N ALA A 153 8.59 -14.12 8.01
CA ALA A 153 9.95 -13.70 7.71
C ALA A 153 10.24 -12.33 8.35
N CYS A 154 11.39 -12.22 9.01
CA CYS A 154 11.81 -11.03 9.75
C CYS A 154 13.15 -10.55 9.20
N HIS A 155 13.22 -9.30 8.76
CA HIS A 155 14.40 -8.72 8.11
C HIS A 155 14.85 -7.46 8.85
N PRO A 156 16.02 -7.47 9.51
CA PRO A 156 16.66 -6.25 9.99
C PRO A 156 17.23 -5.47 8.81
N ILE A 157 16.85 -4.19 8.68
CA ILE A 157 17.30 -3.31 7.59
C ILE A 157 17.56 -1.87 8.09
N SER A 158 18.46 -1.16 7.42
CA SER A 158 18.40 0.29 7.32
C SER A 158 17.89 0.67 5.93
N ALA A 159 16.69 1.27 5.85
CA ALA A 159 16.16 1.75 4.58
C ALA A 159 17.03 2.86 3.92
N GLN A 160 18.01 3.42 4.64
CA GLN A 160 18.99 4.37 4.08
C GLN A 160 20.20 3.65 3.44
N ASN A 161 20.46 2.39 3.81
CA ASN A 161 21.47 1.57 3.16
C ASN A 161 20.83 0.82 1.98
N GLU A 162 21.30 1.07 0.76
CA GLU A 162 20.78 0.35 -0.41
C GLU A 162 21.05 -1.15 -0.33
N GLU A 163 22.18 -1.57 0.24
CA GLU A 163 22.58 -2.98 0.33
C GLU A 163 21.58 -3.80 1.17
N ASP A 164 21.09 -3.24 2.29
CA ASP A 164 20.11 -3.87 3.19
C ASP A 164 18.75 -4.12 2.51
N VAL A 165 18.42 -3.37 1.45
CA VAL A 165 17.13 -3.46 0.75
C VAL A 165 17.23 -4.09 -0.65
N LEU A 166 18.41 -4.54 -1.08
CA LEU A 166 18.58 -5.20 -2.38
C LEU A 166 17.71 -6.45 -2.53
N PHE A 167 17.58 -7.26 -1.46
CA PHE A 167 16.75 -8.46 -1.51
C PHE A 167 15.28 -8.14 -1.80
N LEU A 168 14.77 -7.01 -1.29
CA LEU A 168 13.40 -6.57 -1.54
C LEU A 168 13.21 -6.18 -3.01
N ARG A 169 14.19 -5.54 -3.67
CA ARG A 169 14.07 -5.20 -5.10
C ARG A 169 13.82 -6.44 -5.98
N GLU A 170 14.45 -7.56 -5.64
CA GLU A 170 14.22 -8.86 -6.29
C GLU A 170 12.89 -9.50 -5.85
N GLU A 171 12.57 -9.48 -4.55
CA GLU A 171 11.33 -10.08 -4.05
C GLU A 171 10.06 -9.39 -4.57
N ILE A 172 10.06 -8.07 -4.78
CA ILE A 172 8.89 -7.32 -5.24
C ILE A 172 8.73 -7.33 -6.77
N ASN A 173 9.77 -7.75 -7.51
CA ASN A 173 9.79 -7.72 -8.96
C ASN A 173 8.59 -8.48 -9.57
N GLY A 174 7.79 -7.75 -10.35
CA GLY A 174 6.61 -8.28 -11.05
C GLY A 174 5.39 -8.56 -10.15
N LYS A 175 5.45 -8.24 -8.85
CA LYS A 175 4.38 -8.50 -7.88
C LYS A 175 3.60 -7.23 -7.52
N GLN A 176 2.38 -7.39 -7.00
CA GLN A 176 1.63 -6.30 -6.37
C GLN A 176 1.83 -6.37 -4.85
N VAL A 177 2.59 -5.44 -4.27
CA VAL A 177 2.99 -5.48 -2.85
C VAL A 177 2.45 -4.28 -2.07
N MET A 178 2.14 -4.48 -0.79
CA MET A 178 1.70 -3.41 0.10
C MET A 178 2.79 -3.10 1.13
N ILE A 179 3.13 -1.83 1.32
CA ILE A 179 4.07 -1.39 2.37
C ILE A 179 3.27 -0.66 3.46
N SER A 180 3.34 -1.14 4.69
CA SER A 180 2.58 -0.57 5.82
C SER A 180 3.45 -0.37 7.06
N GLY A 181 2.88 0.24 8.10
CA GLY A 181 3.59 0.63 9.33
C GLY A 181 3.21 2.03 9.80
N ASN A 182 3.62 2.38 11.03
CA ASN A 182 3.29 3.66 11.67
C ASN A 182 3.86 4.88 10.93
N SER A 183 3.46 6.09 11.35
CA SER A 183 4.15 7.30 10.86
C SER A 183 5.59 7.32 11.37
N GLY A 184 6.52 7.91 10.61
CA GLY A 184 7.93 8.04 11.01
C GLY A 184 8.78 6.76 10.95
N VAL A 185 8.22 5.56 10.74
CA VAL A 185 8.99 4.29 10.68
C VAL A 185 9.90 4.15 9.45
N GLY A 186 9.81 5.06 8.47
CA GLY A 186 10.70 5.10 7.31
C GLY A 186 10.15 4.53 5.99
N LYS A 187 8.82 4.36 5.86
CA LYS A 187 8.18 3.85 4.62
C LYS A 187 8.57 4.61 3.35
N THR A 188 8.56 5.95 3.37
CA THR A 188 8.96 6.77 2.20
C THR A 188 10.43 6.58 1.83
N THR A 189 11.31 6.50 2.83
CA THR A 189 12.72 6.19 2.63
C THR A 189 12.87 4.83 1.97
N LEU A 190 12.17 3.80 2.47
CA LEU A 190 12.16 2.47 1.87
C LEU A 190 11.69 2.50 0.41
N VAL A 191 10.57 3.15 0.08
CA VAL A 191 10.07 3.24 -1.31
C VAL A 191 11.08 3.91 -2.23
N ASN A 192 11.66 5.05 -1.84
CA ASN A 192 12.69 5.74 -2.62
C ASN A 192 13.97 4.90 -2.79
N SER A 193 14.33 4.09 -1.79
CA SER A 193 15.48 3.18 -1.88
C SER A 193 15.18 1.91 -2.70
N LEU A 194 13.91 1.50 -2.83
CA LEU A 194 13.52 0.42 -3.75
C LEU A 194 13.53 0.88 -5.20
N ASP A 195 13.05 2.10 -5.47
CA ASP A 195 13.05 2.72 -6.79
C ASP A 195 13.26 4.25 -6.68
N PRO A 196 14.45 4.75 -7.06
CA PRO A 196 14.78 6.18 -6.98
C PRO A 196 13.90 7.10 -7.84
N SER A 197 13.20 6.57 -8.84
CA SER A 197 12.40 7.38 -9.76
C SER A 197 11.16 7.99 -9.12
N PHE A 198 10.69 7.42 -8.00
CA PHE A 198 9.56 7.97 -7.26
C PHE A 198 9.82 9.37 -6.71
N SER A 199 11.07 9.68 -6.34
CA SER A 199 11.49 10.99 -5.85
C SER A 199 10.55 11.60 -4.78
N LEU A 200 9.86 10.75 -4.01
CA LEU A 200 8.84 11.18 -3.06
C LEU A 200 9.53 11.96 -1.94
N ARG A 201 9.05 13.17 -1.64
CA ARG A 201 9.60 13.95 -0.54
C ARG A 201 9.41 13.17 0.74
N THR A 202 10.43 13.13 1.60
CA THR A 202 10.36 12.51 2.93
C THR A 202 9.20 13.12 3.70
N GLY A 203 8.07 12.41 3.74
CA GLY A 203 6.81 13.02 4.10
C GLY A 203 5.64 12.50 3.27
N GLU A 204 5.72 12.32 1.94
CA GLU A 204 4.53 12.17 1.08
C GLU A 204 3.66 10.94 1.38
N ILE A 205 4.23 9.78 1.75
CA ILE A 205 3.49 8.59 2.26
C ILE A 205 2.91 8.82 3.69
N SER A 206 3.13 9.99 4.30
CA SER A 206 2.69 10.35 5.66
C SER A 206 2.03 11.73 5.78
N SER A 207 2.22 12.65 4.82
CA SER A 207 1.81 14.06 4.90
C SER A 207 0.41 14.30 4.35
N VAL A 208 -0.17 13.31 3.67
CA VAL A 208 -1.63 13.16 3.44
C VAL A 208 -2.41 13.08 4.78
N HIS A 209 -1.75 13.09 5.94
CA HIS A 209 -2.38 12.85 7.24
C HIS A 209 -2.42 14.01 8.24
N GLU A 210 -1.90 15.21 7.93
CA GLU A 210 -1.82 16.30 8.94
C GLU A 210 -2.72 17.52 8.67
N GLN A 211 -3.39 17.62 7.53
CA GLN A 211 -4.37 18.69 7.29
C GLN A 211 -5.71 18.19 6.79
N GLY A 212 -6.70 18.22 7.68
CA GLY A 212 -8.10 18.53 7.36
C GLY A 212 -8.88 17.51 6.52
N LYS A 213 -9.83 16.82 7.19
CA LYS A 213 -10.97 16.11 6.60
C LYS A 213 -10.62 14.78 5.91
N HIS A 214 -10.86 13.69 6.65
CA HIS A 214 -10.66 12.28 6.30
C HIS A 214 -11.31 11.83 4.97
N THR A 215 -10.70 12.14 3.82
CA THR A 215 -11.36 11.96 2.51
C THR A 215 -10.47 11.54 1.33
N THR A 216 -9.21 11.13 1.56
CA THR A 216 -8.45 10.40 0.52
C THR A 216 -9.06 8.99 0.41
N THR A 217 -9.75 8.74 -0.70
CA THR A 217 -10.77 7.66 -0.81
C THR A 217 -10.34 6.48 -1.67
N PHE A 218 -9.14 6.54 -2.27
CA PHE A 218 -8.63 5.55 -3.21
C PHE A 218 -7.21 5.12 -2.81
N ALA A 219 -6.91 3.84 -3.05
CA ALA A 219 -5.54 3.34 -3.02
C ALA A 219 -4.85 3.73 -4.33
N GLU A 220 -3.59 4.12 -4.26
CA GLU A 220 -2.76 4.43 -5.41
C GLU A 220 -1.80 3.27 -5.67
N MET A 221 -1.51 2.98 -6.94
CA MET A 221 -0.56 1.96 -7.34
C MET A 221 0.62 2.61 -8.05
N HIS A 222 1.78 2.46 -7.44
CA HIS A 222 3.05 3.00 -7.87
C HIS A 222 3.82 1.92 -8.64
N GLN A 223 3.96 2.06 -9.95
CA GLN A 223 4.66 1.07 -10.79
C GLN A 223 6.17 1.20 -10.67
N LEU A 224 6.84 0.12 -10.27
CA LEU A 224 8.29 0.08 -10.13
C LEU A 224 8.99 -0.04 -11.49
N GLN A 225 10.13 0.64 -11.65
CA GLN A 225 11.02 0.49 -12.81
C GLN A 225 11.54 -0.94 -12.98
N THR A 226 11.77 -1.65 -11.88
CA THR A 226 12.16 -3.07 -11.88
C THR A 226 11.03 -4.00 -12.33
N GLY A 227 9.78 -3.52 -12.37
CA GLY A 227 8.57 -4.29 -12.61
C GLY A 227 7.82 -4.59 -11.32
N GLY A 228 6.48 -4.59 -11.37
CA GLY A 228 5.61 -4.73 -10.20
C GLY A 228 5.01 -3.40 -9.73
N TYR A 229 4.26 -3.45 -8.63
CA TYR A 229 3.49 -2.33 -8.11
C TYR A 229 3.56 -2.25 -6.59
N ILE A 230 3.87 -1.07 -6.05
CA ILE A 230 3.67 -0.76 -4.63
C ILE A 230 2.28 -0.13 -4.49
N ILE A 231 1.46 -0.73 -3.64
CA ILE A 231 0.13 -0.24 -3.28
C ILE A 231 0.30 0.71 -2.09
N ASP A 232 0.22 2.02 -2.34
CA ASP A 232 0.02 2.99 -1.25
C ASP A 232 -1.48 3.16 -0.98
N THR A 233 -1.82 3.20 0.30
CA THR A 233 -3.20 3.17 0.77
C THR A 233 -3.39 4.28 1.80
N PRO A 234 -3.48 5.54 1.35
CA PRO A 234 -3.67 6.68 2.24
C PRO A 234 -4.95 6.49 3.07
N GLY A 235 -4.78 6.20 4.36
CA GLY A 235 -5.89 5.90 5.28
C GLY A 235 -5.93 4.46 5.82
N ILE A 236 -5.05 3.56 5.37
CA ILE A 236 -4.90 2.19 5.93
C ILE A 236 -4.22 2.16 7.33
N ARG A 237 -4.28 3.28 8.06
CA ARG A 237 -4.36 3.25 9.55
C ARG A 237 -5.40 2.23 10.04
N ALA A 238 -6.42 1.94 9.22
CA ALA A 238 -7.43 0.92 9.46
C ALA A 238 -7.06 -0.53 9.05
N PHE A 239 -5.82 -0.88 8.61
CA PHE A 239 -5.50 -2.30 8.40
C PHE A 239 -5.66 -3.10 9.68
N GLY A 240 -5.25 -2.52 10.81
CA GLY A 240 -5.49 -3.14 12.12
C GLY A 240 -6.92 -2.96 12.66
N VAL A 241 -7.73 -2.08 12.06
CA VAL A 241 -9.10 -1.78 12.52
C VAL A 241 -10.10 -2.39 11.56
N ILE A 242 -9.98 -3.70 11.38
CA ILE A 242 -10.94 -4.52 10.63
C ILE A 242 -11.88 -5.15 11.65
N ASP A 243 -13.18 -5.06 11.38
CA ASP A 243 -14.21 -5.71 12.17
C ASP A 243 -14.19 -7.22 11.91
N LEU A 244 -13.30 -7.90 12.62
CA LEU A 244 -13.15 -9.36 12.63
C LEU A 244 -14.18 -9.95 13.61
N GLU A 245 -14.90 -10.97 13.16
CA GLU A 245 -15.79 -11.73 14.02
C GLU A 245 -14.97 -12.44 15.11
N LYS A 246 -15.33 -12.24 16.39
CA LYS A 246 -14.54 -12.73 17.54
C LYS A 246 -14.28 -14.24 17.50
N ASP A 247 -15.24 -15.00 17.01
CA ASP A 247 -15.14 -16.45 16.87
C ASP A 247 -14.11 -16.90 15.80
N HIS A 248 -13.73 -15.99 14.89
CA HIS A 248 -12.70 -16.22 13.87
C HIS A 248 -11.31 -15.69 14.25
N ILE A 249 -11.15 -14.85 15.27
CA ILE A 249 -9.86 -14.19 15.59
C ILE A 249 -8.75 -15.23 15.86
N ALA A 250 -9.04 -16.31 16.59
CA ALA A 250 -8.07 -17.38 16.87
C ALA A 250 -7.58 -18.09 15.60
N HIS A 251 -8.40 -18.13 14.53
CA HIS A 251 -8.00 -18.69 13.25
C HIS A 251 -6.98 -17.82 12.51
N TYR A 252 -6.74 -16.56 12.92
CA TYR A 252 -5.79 -15.64 12.29
C TYR A 252 -4.45 -15.51 13.06
N PHE A 253 -4.27 -16.27 14.14
CA PHE A 253 -2.98 -16.52 14.79
C PHE A 253 -2.49 -17.90 14.30
N PRO A 254 -1.46 -18.01 13.44
CA PRO A 254 -0.99 -19.30 12.90
C PRO A 254 -0.72 -20.37 13.97
N GLU A 255 -0.15 -19.95 15.10
CA GLU A 255 0.17 -20.80 16.25
C GLU A 255 -1.06 -21.29 17.02
N MET A 256 -2.14 -20.50 17.04
CA MET A 256 -3.41 -20.92 17.64
C MET A 256 -4.23 -21.77 16.66
N ARG A 257 -4.24 -21.39 15.37
CA ARG A 257 -4.85 -22.13 14.26
C ARG A 257 -4.42 -23.59 14.24
N ALA A 258 -3.13 -23.86 14.49
CA ALA A 258 -2.58 -25.21 14.56
C ALA A 258 -3.15 -26.07 15.72
N LEU A 259 -3.72 -25.44 16.76
CA LEU A 259 -4.29 -26.10 17.94
C LEU A 259 -5.84 -26.12 17.95
N ILE A 260 -6.49 -25.55 16.94
CA ILE A 260 -7.95 -25.57 16.83
C ILE A 260 -8.43 -27.02 16.68
N GLY A 261 -9.41 -27.41 17.49
CA GLY A 261 -9.89 -28.79 17.59
C GLY A 261 -9.18 -29.66 18.63
N ALA A 262 -8.01 -29.24 19.16
CA ALA A 262 -7.33 -29.95 20.25
C ALA A 262 -7.86 -29.59 21.66
N CYS A 263 -8.74 -28.58 21.78
CA CYS A 263 -9.41 -28.23 23.02
C CYS A 263 -10.49 -29.25 23.40
N LYS A 264 -10.73 -29.44 24.70
CA LYS A 264 -11.83 -30.28 25.21
C LYS A 264 -13.22 -29.89 24.67
N PHE A 265 -13.45 -28.60 24.48
CA PHE A 265 -14.72 -28.04 24.00
C PHE A 265 -14.59 -27.59 22.55
N HIS A 266 -15.54 -28.01 21.71
CA HIS A 266 -15.63 -27.63 20.30
C HIS A 266 -15.74 -26.11 20.09
N ASN A 267 -16.44 -25.40 20.97
CA ASN A 267 -16.68 -23.95 20.91
C ASN A 267 -15.78 -23.15 21.88
N CYS A 268 -14.57 -23.65 22.14
CA CYS A 268 -13.59 -22.98 23.00
C CYS A 268 -13.19 -21.63 22.40
N LYS A 269 -13.37 -20.53 23.16
CA LYS A 269 -12.90 -19.18 22.81
C LYS A 269 -11.52 -18.88 23.38
N HIS A 270 -10.85 -19.88 23.96
CA HIS A 270 -9.50 -19.78 24.50
C HIS A 270 -9.30 -18.66 25.54
N LEU A 271 -10.32 -18.33 26.34
CA LEU A 271 -10.26 -17.28 27.37
C LEU A 271 -10.19 -17.90 28.78
N ASN A 272 -11.29 -18.54 29.18
CA ASN A 272 -11.54 -19.01 30.55
C ASN A 272 -11.86 -20.52 30.61
N GLU A 273 -11.90 -21.18 29.46
CA GLU A 273 -12.25 -22.58 29.33
C GLU A 273 -11.20 -23.50 29.99
N PRO A 274 -11.63 -24.49 30.81
CA PRO A 274 -10.72 -25.46 31.37
C PRO A 274 -10.28 -26.47 30.30
N GLN A 275 -9.04 -26.95 30.38
CA GLN A 275 -8.45 -27.88 29.40
C GLN A 275 -8.44 -27.31 27.96
N CYS A 276 -8.11 -26.02 27.83
CA CYS A 276 -7.86 -25.34 26.56
C CYS A 276 -6.43 -25.63 26.07
N ALA A 277 -6.29 -26.18 24.86
CA ALA A 277 -4.99 -26.49 24.27
C ALA A 277 -4.12 -25.25 24.02
N VAL A 278 -4.73 -24.13 23.58
CA VAL A 278 -4.02 -22.85 23.40
C VAL A 278 -3.45 -22.34 24.72
N LYS A 279 -4.24 -22.36 25.81
CA LYS A 279 -3.75 -21.93 27.13
C LYS A 279 -2.63 -22.82 27.66
N LYS A 280 -2.76 -24.14 27.50
CA LYS A 280 -1.69 -25.09 27.82
C LYS A 280 -0.41 -24.80 27.02
N ALA A 281 -0.52 -24.51 25.71
CA ALA A 281 0.63 -24.13 24.88
C ALA A 281 1.25 -22.78 25.28
N VAL A 282 0.51 -21.86 25.90
CA VAL A 282 1.08 -20.64 26.51
C VAL A 282 1.79 -20.96 27.83
N GLU A 283 1.21 -21.84 28.66
CA GLU A 283 1.80 -22.33 29.91
C GLU A 283 3.10 -23.14 29.68
N GLU A 284 3.21 -23.80 28.51
CA GLU A 284 4.39 -24.58 28.07
C GLU A 284 5.36 -23.76 27.18
N GLU A 285 5.21 -22.43 27.10
CA GLU A 285 6.03 -21.51 26.28
C GLU A 285 6.05 -21.81 24.76
N GLU A 286 5.19 -22.69 24.28
CA GLU A 286 5.06 -22.99 22.85
C GLU A 286 4.43 -21.83 22.07
N ILE A 287 3.46 -21.13 22.69
CA ILE A 287 2.90 -19.86 22.24
C ILE A 287 3.43 -18.75 23.13
N SER A 288 4.00 -17.70 22.54
CA SER A 288 4.47 -16.53 23.31
C SER A 288 3.32 -15.88 24.08
N ALA A 289 3.58 -15.58 25.36
CA ALA A 289 2.64 -14.84 26.21
C ALA A 289 2.25 -13.47 25.62
N SER A 290 3.14 -12.80 24.86
CA SER A 290 2.81 -11.53 24.19
C SER A 290 1.73 -11.71 23.12
N ARG A 291 1.85 -12.77 22.30
CA ARG A 291 0.89 -13.11 21.24
C ARG A 291 -0.47 -13.47 21.82
N TYR A 292 -0.50 -14.25 22.91
CA TYR A 292 -1.74 -14.54 23.62
C TYR A 292 -2.34 -13.28 24.29
N GLN A 293 -1.52 -12.37 24.82
CA GLN A 293 -2.01 -11.09 25.36
C GLN A 293 -2.67 -10.21 24.27
N SER A 294 -2.11 -10.15 23.07
CA SER A 294 -2.75 -9.42 21.95
C SER A 294 -3.99 -10.13 21.41
N TYR A 295 -4.05 -11.47 21.44
CA TYR A 295 -5.31 -12.20 21.22
C TYR A 295 -6.38 -11.80 22.23
N LEU A 296 -6.06 -11.76 23.54
CA LEU A 296 -7.00 -11.35 24.58
C LEU A 296 -7.49 -9.90 24.40
N GLN A 297 -6.61 -8.99 23.96
CA GLN A 297 -6.98 -7.59 23.64
C GLN A 297 -8.01 -7.54 22.50
N LEU A 298 -7.72 -8.20 21.37
CA LEU A 298 -8.62 -8.26 20.21
C LEU A 298 -9.99 -8.90 20.56
N MET A 299 -10.00 -9.89 21.46
CA MET A 299 -11.24 -10.49 21.97
C MET A 299 -12.05 -9.57 22.89
N GLN A 300 -11.40 -8.60 23.55
CA GLN A 300 -12.04 -7.64 24.46
C GLN A 300 -12.49 -6.34 23.76
N GLU A 301 -11.95 -6.01 22.59
CA GLU A 301 -12.32 -4.81 21.84
C GLU A 301 -13.82 -4.76 21.48
N ASP A 302 -14.45 -3.59 21.65
CA ASP A 302 -15.86 -3.37 21.37
C ASP A 302 -16.09 -2.97 19.91
N GLN A 303 -16.91 -3.75 19.19
CA GLN A 303 -17.25 -3.51 17.78
C GLN A 303 -17.93 -2.15 17.52
N SER A 304 -18.47 -1.50 18.56
CA SER A 304 -19.18 -0.22 18.47
C SER A 304 -18.28 1.02 18.50
N ASP A 305 -16.98 0.90 18.80
CA ASP A 305 -16.05 2.04 18.83
C ASP A 305 -14.77 1.79 18.01
N PRO A 306 -14.86 1.81 16.67
CA PRO A 306 -13.69 1.66 15.78
C PRO A 306 -12.71 2.85 15.83
N TYR A 307 -12.95 3.82 16.72
CA TYR A 307 -12.10 4.99 16.95
C TYR A 307 -11.66 5.11 18.41
N ARG A 308 -11.89 4.09 19.25
CA ARG A 308 -11.37 4.10 20.62
C ARG A 308 -9.86 4.24 20.55
N ARG A 309 -9.38 5.26 21.26
CA ARG A 309 -8.19 6.03 20.86
C ARG A 309 -6.94 5.17 20.83
N ASN A 310 -5.91 5.72 20.19
CA ASN A 310 -4.52 5.32 20.41
C ASN A 310 -4.15 5.52 21.90
N ASP A 311 -4.52 4.56 22.72
CA ASP A 311 -3.92 4.30 24.04
C ASP A 311 -2.76 3.29 23.90
N PHE A 312 -2.29 3.10 22.65
CA PHE A 312 -0.93 2.67 22.31
C PHE A 312 0.03 3.87 22.36
N VAL A 313 0.07 4.53 23.52
CA VAL A 313 1.09 5.54 23.87
C VAL A 313 2.29 4.78 24.45
#